data_AF-A0A7V3JRA1-F1
#
_entry.id   AF-A0A7V3JRA1-F1
#
_cell.length_a   1.000
_cell.length_b   1.000
_cell.length_c   1.000
_cell.angle_alpha   90.00
_cell.angle_beta   90.00
_cell.angle_gamma   90.00
#
_symmetry.space_group_name_H-M   'P 1'
#
loop_
_entity.id
_entity.type
_entity.pdbx_description
1 polymer ?
#
loop_
_entity_poly.entity_id
_entity_poly.type
_entity_poly.pdbx_seq_one_letter_code
_entity_poly.pdbx_strand_id
1 'polypeptide(L)'
;MPVKRKSRGRSKGGKGRSELIHCDNCKALIPRDKAIKVTRPYSIVSGDLARELKQKGAYIAQTMVTRYLCVSCAIHFCIVKVRAKEERKPKLVL
;
A
#
# COMPACT_ATOMS: atom_id res chain seq x y z
N MET A 1 -7.70 26.26 -13.63
CA MET A 1 -6.90 25.00 -13.60
C MET A 1 -7.80 23.82 -13.23
N PRO A 2 -7.80 22.71 -13.99
CA PRO A 2 -8.65 21.56 -13.69
C PRO A 2 -8.16 20.79 -12.46
N VAL A 3 -9.06 20.51 -11.51
CA VAL A 3 -8.77 19.69 -10.32
C VAL A 3 -9.35 18.29 -10.49
N LYS A 4 -8.49 17.28 -10.68
CA LYS A 4 -8.92 15.89 -10.90
C LYS A 4 -9.51 15.21 -9.65
N ARG A 5 -9.04 15.56 -8.44
CA ARG A 5 -9.46 14.97 -7.15
C ARG A 5 -9.66 16.06 -6.11
N LYS A 6 -10.74 16.00 -5.31
CA LYS A 6 -11.02 16.94 -4.20
C LYS A 6 -9.85 17.03 -3.21
N SER A 7 -9.22 15.90 -2.90
CA SER A 7 -8.07 15.81 -1.98
C SER A 7 -6.71 16.15 -2.61
N ARG A 8 -6.67 16.50 -3.92
CA ARG A 8 -5.44 16.65 -4.71
C ARG A 8 -4.50 15.43 -4.66
N GLY A 9 -5.01 14.26 -4.25
CA GLY A 9 -4.27 13.01 -4.16
C GLY A 9 -3.51 12.76 -2.85
N ARG A 10 -3.83 13.48 -1.77
CA ARG A 10 -3.20 13.30 -0.44
C ARG A 10 -4.26 13.27 0.67
N SER A 11 -4.04 12.49 1.72
CA SER A 11 -4.92 12.42 2.91
C SER A 11 -4.56 13.44 4.01
N LYS A 12 -3.96 14.57 3.64
CA LYS A 12 -3.34 15.54 4.56
C LYS A 12 -4.35 16.26 5.48
N GLY A 13 -5.61 16.40 5.05
CA GLY A 13 -6.62 17.15 5.80
C GLY A 13 -6.23 18.61 6.02
N GLY A 14 -6.54 19.16 7.19
CA GLY A 14 -6.19 20.54 7.59
C GLY A 14 -4.76 20.75 8.06
N LYS A 15 -3.89 19.73 8.02
CA LYS A 15 -2.50 19.85 8.50
C LYS A 15 -1.67 20.77 7.59
N GLY A 16 -0.70 21.48 8.16
CA GLY A 16 0.22 22.35 7.40
C GLY A 16 1.31 21.59 6.65
N ARG A 17 2.00 20.64 7.29
CA ARG A 17 3.06 19.80 6.69
C ARG A 17 2.90 18.35 7.17
N SER A 18 3.34 17.41 6.35
CA SER A 18 3.47 16.00 6.74
C SER A 18 4.92 15.56 6.67
N GLU A 19 5.24 14.56 7.49
CA GLU A 19 6.51 13.85 7.46
C GLU A 19 6.78 13.26 6.08
N LEU A 20 8.06 13.26 5.70
CA LEU A 20 8.56 12.61 4.50
C LEU A 20 9.09 11.22 4.88
N ILE A 21 8.80 10.24 4.04
CA ILE A 21 9.22 8.84 4.18
C ILE A 21 9.87 8.44 2.86
N HIS A 22 10.84 7.53 2.91
CA HIS A 22 11.43 6.94 1.72
C HIS A 22 10.56 5.84 1.13
N CYS A 23 10.44 5.79 -0.20
CA CYS A 23 9.87 4.65 -0.90
C CYS A 23 10.70 3.40 -0.64
N ASP A 24 10.10 2.25 -0.32
CA ASP A 24 10.88 1.04 -0.09
C ASP A 24 11.65 0.57 -1.33
N ASN A 25 11.07 0.77 -2.51
CA ASN A 25 11.64 0.29 -3.78
C ASN A 25 12.59 1.30 -4.43
N CYS A 26 12.15 2.53 -4.72
CA CYS A 26 12.96 3.52 -5.42
C CYS A 26 13.66 4.54 -4.51
N LYS A 27 13.49 4.44 -3.17
CA LYS A 27 14.06 5.34 -2.14
C LYS A 27 13.71 6.83 -2.26
N ALA A 28 12.88 7.22 -3.23
CA ALA A 28 12.38 8.57 -3.38
C ALA A 28 11.69 9.08 -2.11
N LEU A 29 11.89 10.36 -1.78
CA LEU A 29 11.21 11.04 -0.68
C LEU A 29 9.75 11.29 -1.04
N ILE A 30 8.83 10.72 -0.26
CA ILE A 30 7.39 10.85 -0.44
C ILE A 30 6.79 11.34 0.86
N PRO A 31 5.84 12.28 0.84
CA PRO A 31 5.08 12.59 2.02
C PRO A 31 4.20 11.42 2.47
N ARG A 32 4.14 11.19 3.78
CA ARG A 32 3.38 10.09 4.39
C ARG A 32 1.93 10.02 3.90
N ASP A 33 1.25 11.16 3.77
CA ASP A 33 -0.15 11.24 3.30
C ASP A 33 -0.36 10.89 1.82
N LYS A 34 0.72 10.81 1.04
CA LYS A 34 0.71 10.44 -0.39
C LYS A 34 1.19 9.01 -0.61
N ALA A 35 1.93 8.45 0.35
CA ALA A 35 2.50 7.12 0.23
C ALA A 35 1.38 6.06 0.18
N ILE A 36 1.57 5.06 -0.66
CA ILE A 36 0.67 3.91 -0.73
C ILE A 36 1.17 2.90 0.29
N LYS A 37 0.42 2.75 1.39
CA LYS A 37 0.71 1.79 2.45
C LYS A 37 0.16 0.42 2.07
N VAL A 38 1.01 -0.58 2.01
CA VAL A 38 0.64 -1.97 1.76
C VAL A 38 1.12 -2.81 2.92
N THR A 39 0.20 -3.34 3.71
CA THR A 39 0.52 -4.26 4.81
C THR A 39 0.20 -5.68 4.36
N ARG A 40 1.18 -6.58 4.43
CA ARG A 40 1.02 -7.99 4.06
C ARG A 40 1.64 -8.90 5.13
N PRO A 41 1.05 -10.07 5.41
CA PRO A 41 1.70 -11.09 6.22
C PRO A 41 2.90 -11.64 5.46
N TYR A 42 4.02 -11.79 6.15
CA TYR A 42 5.26 -12.36 5.66
C TYR A 42 5.62 -13.58 6.51
N SER A 43 5.80 -14.70 5.83
CA SER A 43 6.39 -15.92 6.36
C SER A 43 7.77 -16.14 5.76
N ILE A 44 8.69 -16.69 6.56
CA ILE A 44 10.03 -17.07 6.09
C ILE A 44 9.93 -18.22 5.09
N VAL A 45 8.96 -19.10 5.29
CA VAL A 45 8.70 -20.28 4.45
C VAL A 45 7.74 -19.91 3.32
N SER A 46 7.96 -20.50 2.14
CA SER A 46 7.04 -20.40 0.99
C SER A 46 5.67 -21.01 1.33
N GLY A 47 4.61 -20.57 0.63
CA GLY A 47 3.24 -20.95 0.95
C GLY A 47 2.98 -22.47 0.94
N ASP A 48 3.55 -23.17 -0.04
CA ASP A 48 3.33 -24.61 -0.22
C ASP A 48 4.02 -25.42 0.88
N LEU A 49 5.30 -25.13 1.15
CA LEU A 49 6.05 -25.75 2.24
C LEU A 49 5.44 -25.41 3.60
N ALA A 50 4.96 -24.18 3.78
CA ALA A 50 4.30 -23.79 5.01
C ALA A 50 3.01 -24.58 5.25
N ARG A 51 2.30 -24.99 4.19
CA ARG A 51 1.11 -25.84 4.29
C ARG A 51 1.48 -27.26 4.70
N GLU A 52 2.49 -27.86 4.09
CA GLU A 52 2.96 -29.21 4.43
C GLU A 52 3.49 -29.29 5.87
N LEU A 53 4.31 -28.31 6.28
CA LEU A 53 4.85 -28.25 7.63
C LEU A 53 3.75 -28.07 8.68
N LYS A 54 2.73 -27.27 8.39
CA LYS A 54 1.56 -27.14 9.27
C LYS A 54 0.76 -28.45 9.37
N GLN A 55 0.61 -29.20 8.28
CA GLN A 55 -0.03 -30.53 8.32
C GLN A 55 0.77 -31.51 9.19
N LYS A 56 2.10 -31.41 9.18
CA LYS A 56 3.00 -32.17 10.06
C LYS A 56 3.05 -31.65 11.51
N GLY A 57 2.30 -30.60 11.84
CA GLY A 57 2.19 -30.05 13.20
C GLY A 57 3.19 -28.93 13.54
N ALA A 58 3.98 -28.44 12.59
CA ALA A 58 4.90 -27.34 12.84
C ALA A 58 4.16 -25.99 12.94
N TYR A 59 4.49 -25.22 13.98
CA TYR A 59 3.99 -23.86 14.13
C TYR A 59 4.87 -22.87 13.35
N ILE A 60 4.26 -22.12 12.42
CA ILE A 60 4.95 -21.11 11.62
C ILE A 60 4.39 -19.74 11.97
N ALA A 61 5.21 -18.92 12.61
CA ALA A 61 4.89 -17.53 12.91
C ALA A 61 4.85 -16.69 11.61
N GLN A 62 3.83 -15.85 11.50
CA GLN A 62 3.70 -14.87 10.41
C GLN A 62 3.86 -13.47 10.99
N THR A 63 4.68 -12.64 10.34
CA THR A 63 4.90 -11.24 10.75
C THR A 63 4.21 -10.30 9.78
N MET A 64 3.60 -9.23 10.30
CA MET A 64 2.94 -8.23 9.45
C MET A 64 3.96 -7.19 8.99
N VAL A 65 4.32 -7.22 7.71
CA VAL A 65 5.27 -6.26 7.13
C VAL A 65 4.47 -5.16 6.41
N THR A 66 4.73 -3.92 6.80
CA THR A 66 4.15 -2.74 6.14
C THR A 66 5.17 -2.13 5.21
N ARG A 67 4.80 -1.96 3.94
CA ARG A 67 5.58 -1.27 2.91
C ARG A 67 4.97 0.07 2.54
N TYR A 68 5.81 1.07 2.31
CA TYR A 68 5.47 2.40 1.83
C TYR A 68 6.02 2.61 0.42
N LEU A 69 5.12 2.82 -0.54
CA LEU A 69 5.47 2.95 -1.94
C LEU A 69 5.10 4.32 -2.51
N CYS A 70 5.90 4.79 -3.48
CA CYS A 70 5.53 5.93 -4.31
C CYS A 70 4.43 5.53 -5.30
N VAL A 71 3.73 6.52 -5.83
CA VAL A 71 2.64 6.30 -6.80
C VAL A 71 3.14 5.59 -8.06
N SER A 72 4.33 5.93 -8.55
CA SER A 72 4.91 5.33 -9.76
C SER A 72 5.23 3.84 -9.56
N CYS A 73 5.92 3.48 -8.47
CA CYS A 73 6.21 2.07 -8.17
C CYS A 73 4.93 1.28 -7.93
N ALA A 74 3.94 1.85 -7.24
CA ALA A 74 2.69 1.15 -6.99
C ALA A 74 1.88 0.87 -8.27
N ILE A 75 1.97 1.73 -9.29
CA ILE A 75 1.36 1.48 -10.61
C ILE A 75 2.17 0.44 -11.38
N HIS A 76 3.50 0.55 -11.37
CA HIS A 76 4.38 -0.37 -12.09
C HIS A 76 4.24 -1.82 -11.60
N PHE A 77 4.16 -2.04 -10.28
CA PHE A 77 3.91 -3.36 -9.69
C PHE A 77 2.42 -3.74 -9.63
N CYS A 78 1.55 -3.00 -10.33
CA CYS A 78 0.11 -3.28 -10.41
C CYS A 78 -0.62 -3.35 -9.05
N ILE A 79 -0.07 -2.72 -8.00
CA ILE A 79 -0.70 -2.63 -6.68
C ILE A 79 -1.89 -1.68 -6.74
N VAL A 80 -1.75 -0.58 -7.48
CA VAL A 80 -2.84 0.39 -7.72
C VAL A 80 -3.07 0.50 -9.21
N LYS A 81 -4.33 0.35 -9.63
CA LYS A 81 -4.75 0.44 -11.03
C LYS A 81 -5.30 1.83 -11.37
N VAL A 82 -5.17 2.22 -12.63
CA VAL A 82 -5.82 3.41 -13.17
C VAL A 82 -7.32 3.12 -13.29
N ARG A 83 -8.15 4.05 -12.81
CA ARG A 83 -9.61 3.90 -12.73
C ARG A 83 -10.35 5.01 -13.49
N ALA A 84 -11.56 4.68 -13.94
CA ALA A 84 -12.49 5.62 -14.55
C ALA A 84 -12.87 6.77 -13.59
N LYS A 85 -13.49 7.84 -14.10
CA LYS A 85 -13.79 9.04 -13.29
C LYS A 85 -14.69 8.71 -12.10
N GLU A 86 -15.69 7.87 -12.33
CA GLU A 86 -16.72 7.50 -11.35
C GLU A 86 -16.15 6.60 -10.24
N GLU A 87 -15.38 5.57 -10.63
CA GLU A 87 -14.77 4.61 -9.71
C GLU A 87 -13.69 5.19 -8.79
N ARG A 88 -13.17 6.39 -9.09
CA ARG A 88 -12.16 7.04 -8.23
C ARG A 88 -12.71 7.41 -6.86
N LYS A 89 -14.01 7.65 -6.75
CA LYS A 89 -14.69 7.85 -5.48
C LYS A 89 -15.28 6.49 -5.06
N PRO A 90 -14.87 5.93 -3.92
CA PRO A 90 -15.54 4.74 -3.41
C PRO A 90 -17.02 5.10 -3.18
N LYS A 91 -17.93 4.28 -3.69
CA LYS A 91 -19.33 4.35 -3.29
C LYS A 91 -19.36 3.91 -1.82
N LEU A 92 -19.97 4.71 -0.95
CA LEU A 92 -20.28 4.24 0.40
C LEU A 92 -21.24 3.08 0.22
N VAL A 93 -20.75 1.86 0.41
CA VAL A 93 -21.63 0.70 0.57
C VAL A 93 -22.15 0.84 2.00
N LEU A 94 -23.44 1.15 2.12
CA LEU A 94 -24.16 1.10 3.39
C LEU A 94 -24.25 -0.36 3.86
#